data_AF-A0A0F9PTF3-F1
#
_entry.id   AF-A0A0F9PTF3-F1
#
_cell.length_a   1.000
_cell.length_b   1.000
_cell.length_c   1.000
_cell.angle_alpha   90.00
_cell.angle_beta   90.00
_cell.angle_gamma   90.00
#
_symmetry.space_group_name_H-M   'P 1'
#
loop_
_entity.id
_entity.type
_entity.pdbx_description
1 polymer ?
#
loop_
_entity_poly.entity_id
_entity_poly.type
_entity_poly.pdbx_seq_one_letter_code
_entity_poly.pdbx_strand_id
1 'polypeptide(L)' 'MDEGLELLRTPVRHVATGNTYPYREAFTSWAWHWDTARQAWIEENGTAADEPGILAIKNLPGVKVIAEPDSKGE' A
#
# COMPACT_ATOMS: atom_id res chain seq x y z
N MET A 1 -6.41 31.57 -15.66
CA MET A 1 -7.19 30.42 -15.18
C MET A 1 -6.23 29.27 -15.21
N ASP A 2 -5.58 28.99 -14.08
CA ASP A 2 -4.77 27.79 -13.88
C ASP A 2 -5.73 26.63 -13.62
N GLU A 3 -6.42 26.20 -14.68
CA GLU A 3 -7.26 25.01 -14.64
C GLU A 3 -6.37 23.78 -14.79
N GLY A 4 -6.31 23.00 -13.73
CA GLY A 4 -6.38 21.55 -13.88
C GLY A 4 -5.06 20.83 -14.14
N LEU A 5 -3.98 21.18 -13.45
CA LEU A 5 -3.02 20.14 -13.05
C LEU A 5 -3.65 19.33 -11.90
N GLU A 6 -4.79 18.68 -12.15
CA GLU A 6 -5.09 17.42 -11.49
C GLU A 6 -3.94 16.51 -11.94
N LEU A 7 -2.89 16.50 -11.13
CA LEU A 7 -1.84 15.51 -11.19
C LEU A 7 -2.57 14.18 -11.31
N LEU A 8 -2.56 13.62 -12.52
CA LEU A 8 -2.82 12.22 -12.79
C LEU A 8 -1.79 11.45 -11.96
N ARG A 9 -1.98 11.39 -10.64
CA ARG A 9 -1.26 10.49 -9.78
C ARG A 9 -1.74 9.15 -10.26
N THR A 10 -0.93 8.50 -11.08
CA THR A 10 -1.11 7.09 -11.39
C THR A 10 -1.37 6.42 -10.04
N PRO A 11 -2.51 5.72 -9.87
CA PRO A 11 -2.76 5.03 -8.62
C PRO A 11 -1.53 4.19 -8.29
N VAL A 12 -1.04 4.31 -7.05
CA VAL A 12 0.14 3.59 -6.59
C VAL A 12 -0.33 2.55 -5.61
N ARG A 13 0.09 1.32 -5.80
CA ARG A 13 -0.14 0.23 -4.86
C ARG A 13 1.12 0.02 -4.04
N HIS A 14 0.99 0.05 -2.71
CA HIS A 14 2.08 -0.35 -1.83
C HIS A 14 1.91 -1.82 -1.48
N VAL A 15 2.92 -2.64 -1.75
CA VAL A 15 2.92 -4.08 -1.48
C VAL A 15 3.94 -4.40 -0.39
N ALA A 16 3.49 -5.08 0.66
CA ALA A 16 4.36 -5.61 1.70
C ALA A 16 4.78 -7.04 1.36
N THR A 17 6.08 -7.28 1.45
CA THR A 17 6.77 -8.53 1.14
C THR A 17 7.65 -8.96 2.32
N GLY A 18 8.07 -10.24 2.34
CA GLY A 18 8.92 -10.79 3.40
C GLY A 18 8.13 -11.53 4.47
N ASN A 19 8.46 -11.29 5.75
CA ASN A 19 7.86 -11.98 6.90
C ASN A 19 6.54 -11.32 7.34
N THR A 20 5.57 -11.30 6.44
CA THR A 20 4.31 -10.57 6.62
C THR A 20 3.31 -11.35 7.50
N TYR A 21 3.35 -12.69 7.49
CA TYR A 21 2.36 -13.56 8.13
C TYR A 21 2.15 -13.34 9.64
N PRO A 22 3.21 -13.16 10.46
CA PRO A 22 3.06 -12.91 11.89
C PRO A 22 2.35 -11.59 12.20
N TYR A 23 2.31 -10.66 11.24
CA TYR A 23 1.76 -9.32 11.41
C TYR A 23 0.41 -9.15 10.72
N ARG A 24 -0.25 -10.24 10.31
CA ARG A 24 -1.55 -10.21 9.60
C ARG A 24 -2.57 -9.29 10.29
N GLU A 25 -2.60 -9.29 11.62
CA GLU A 25 -3.54 -8.49 12.41
C GLU A 25 -3.24 -6.99 12.33
N ALA A 26 -1.96 -6.63 12.23
CA ALA A 26 -1.55 -5.26 11.99
C ALA A 26 -2.01 -4.81 10.61
N PHE A 27 -1.77 -5.62 9.56
CA PHE A 27 -2.26 -5.33 8.22
C PHE A 27 -3.78 -5.14 8.18
N THR A 28 -4.56 -6.05 8.75
CA THR A 28 -6.03 -5.93 8.79
C THR A 28 -6.55 -4.79 9.67
N SER A 29 -5.73 -4.29 10.61
CA SER A 29 -6.11 -3.13 11.45
C SER A 29 -6.00 -1.81 10.68
N TRP A 30 -5.17 -1.78 9.64
CA TRP A 30 -5.07 -0.67 8.71
C TRP A 30 -5.91 -0.96 7.47
N ALA A 31 -6.04 0.00 6.56
CA ALA A 31 -6.71 -0.19 5.27
C ALA A 31 -5.93 -1.11 4.29
N TRP A 32 -5.09 -2.02 4.79
CA TRP A 32 -4.35 -2.96 3.97
C TRP A 32 -5.19 -4.20 3.68
N HIS A 33 -5.19 -4.60 2.43
CA HIS A 33 -5.64 -5.90 1.99
C HIS A 33 -4.62 -6.97 2.38
N TRP A 34 -5.10 -8.17 2.68
CA TRP A 34 -4.29 -9.33 3.02
C TRP A 34 -4.82 -10.56 2.31
N ASP A 35 -3.96 -11.31 1.63
CA ASP A 35 -4.31 -12.57 0.98
C ASP A 35 -3.62 -13.79 1.62
N THR A 36 -4.25 -14.95 1.46
CA THR A 36 -3.77 -16.26 1.93
C THR A 36 -2.41 -16.68 1.34
N ALA A 37 -2.03 -16.13 0.18
CA ALA A 37 -0.71 -16.25 -0.42
C ALA A 37 0.38 -15.42 0.30
N ARG A 38 0.09 -14.87 1.49
CA ARG A 38 1.01 -14.06 2.33
C ARG A 38 1.37 -12.71 1.72
N GLN A 39 0.51 -12.19 0.86
CA GLN A 39 0.67 -10.88 0.24
C GLN A 39 -0.22 -9.87 0.97
N ALA A 40 0.32 -8.69 1.25
CA ALA A 40 -0.45 -7.58 1.78
C ALA A 40 -0.24 -6.33 0.92
N TRP A 41 -1.28 -5.54 0.72
CA TRP A 41 -1.15 -4.31 -0.06
C TRP A 41 -2.18 -3.24 0.30
N ILE A 42 -1.89 -1.99 -0.04
CA ILE A 42 -2.83 -0.87 0.04
C ILE A 42 -2.82 -0.08 -1.27
N GLU A 43 -3.99 0.35 -1.73
CA GLU A 43 -4.20 1.09 -2.97
C GLU A 43 -4.33 2.60 -2.69
N GLU A 44 -3.54 3.44 -3.36
CA GLU A 44 -3.67 4.90 -3.30
C GLU A 44 -4.66 5.37 -4.37
N ASN A 45 -5.95 5.48 -3.99
CA ASN A 45 -7.04 5.91 -4.88
C ASN A 45 -7.19 7.44 -4.94
N GLY A 46 -6.09 8.18 -5.07
CA GLY A 46 -6.09 9.65 -5.20
C GLY A 46 -6.31 10.45 -3.91
N THR A 47 -6.85 9.82 -2.85
CA THR A 47 -6.65 10.27 -1.47
C THR A 47 -5.32 9.69 -0.98
N ALA A 48 -4.47 10.52 -0.37
CA ALA A 48 -3.16 10.10 0.16
C ALA A 48 -3.27 8.73 0.84
N ALA A 49 -2.38 7.80 0.48
CA ALA A 49 -2.33 6.51 1.15
C ALA A 49 -2.21 6.73 2.66
N ASP A 50 -2.66 5.78 3.48
CA ASP A 50 -2.53 5.83 4.94
C ASP A 50 -1.04 5.84 5.34
N GLU A 51 -0.39 7.01 5.25
CA GLU A 51 1.03 7.21 5.50
C GLU A 51 1.43 6.71 6.91
N PRO A 52 0.64 6.96 7.97
CA PRO A 52 0.88 6.37 9.28
C PRO A 52 0.89 4.84 9.26
N GLY A 53 -0.09 4.21 8.61
CA GLY A 53 -0.17 2.77 8.44
C GLY A 53 1.00 2.20 7.64
N ILE A 54 1.37 2.85 6.53
CA ILE A 54 2.53 2.44 5.72
C ILE A 54 3.82 2.51 6.55
N LEU A 55 4.02 3.58 7.31
CA LEU A 55 5.21 3.73 8.15
C LEU A 55 5.25 2.69 9.27
N ALA A 56 4.10 2.43 9.91
CA ALA A 56 3.98 1.39 10.94
C ALA A 56 4.36 0.01 10.39
N ILE A 57 3.86 -0.33 9.20
CA ILE A 57 4.17 -1.60 8.52
C ILE A 57 5.65 -1.67 8.08
N LYS A 58 6.23 -0.58 7.56
CA LYS A 58 7.65 -0.52 7.17
C LYS A 58 8.62 -0.76 8.33
N ASN A 59 8.20 -0.44 9.56
CA ASN A 59 9.00 -0.65 10.76
C ASN A 59 8.92 -2.08 11.31
N LEU A 60 8.09 -2.96 10.73
CA LEU A 60 7.97 -4.34 11.18
C LEU A 60 9.21 -5.17 10.79
N PRO A 61 9.80 -5.93 11.72
CA PRO A 61 10.97 -6.76 11.45
C PRO A 61 10.75 -7.75 10.29
N GLY A 62 11.60 -7.66 9.27
CA GLY A 62 11.55 -8.57 8.12
C GLY A 62 10.44 -8.28 7.11
N VAL A 63 9.71 -7.17 7.25
CA VAL A 63 8.75 -6.68 6.26
C VAL A 63 9.44 -5.63 5.37
N LYS A 64 9.16 -5.68 4.06
CA LYS A 64 9.59 -4.66 3.10
C LYS A 64 8.38 -4.17 2.34
N VAL A 65 8.19 -2.85 2.27
CA VAL A 65 7.12 -2.24 1.48
C VAL A 65 7.69 -1.65 0.21
N ILE A 66 7.20 -2.11 -0.94
CA ILE A 66 7.52 -1.58 -2.26
C ILE A 66 6.32 -0.80 -2.79
N ALA A 67 6.56 0.29 -3.50
CA ALA A 67 5.53 1.02 -4.23
C ALA A 67 5.58 0.58 -5.68
N GLU A 68 4.46 0.09 -6.20
CA GLU A 68 4.29 -0.34 -7.58
C GLU A 68 3.22 0.55 -8.22
N PRO A 69 3.37 0.97 -9.48
CA PRO A 69 2.25 1.57 -10.19
C PRO A 69 1.11 0.55 -10.17
N ASP A 70 -0.08 0.98 -9.76
CA ASP A 70 -1.29 0.17 -9.82
C ASP A 70 -1.57 -0.11 -11.29
N SER A 71 -0.98 -1.20 -11.76
CA SER A 71 -1.19 -1.72 -13.09
C SER A 71 -2.54 -2.41 -13.04
N LYS A 72 -3.62 -1.64 -13.04
CA LYS A 72 -4.83 -2.05 -13.77
C LYS A 72 -4.51 -1.97 -15.25
N GLY A 73 -3.57 -2.82 -15.68
CA GLY A 73 -3.24 -3.08 -17.07
C GLY A 73 -4.06 -4.27 -17.53
N GLU A 74 -5.13 -3.94 -18.25
CA GLU A 74 -5.87 -4.75 -19.25
C GLU A 74 -6.64 -6.00 -18.81
#